data_AF-A0A9N9D1H2-F1
#
_entry.id   AF-A0A9N9D1H2-F1
#
_cell.length_a   1.000
_cell.length_b   1.000
_cell.length_c   1.000
_cell.angle_alpha   90.00
_cell.angle_beta   90.00
_cell.angle_gamma   90.00
#
_symmetry.space_group_name_H-M   'P 1'
#
loop_
_entity.id
_entity.type
_entity.pdbx_description
1 polymer ?
#
loop_
_entity_poly.entity_id
_entity_poly.type
_entity_poly.pdbx_seq_one_letter_code
_entity_poly.pdbx_strand_id
1 'polypeptide(L)'
;MFAPRSSRPVTIAVYPQKNGLRRRKKDENATPAIELERILGFTTSKPTVLSTAPTLDLVAYAAGSVVVLYNHKKNKQVALLHASSSTTPIQQTNSNTSNWSAAFPNRHTPTDSVINPLGSLGLLDPQSANNGNTTSNSKKTPVSNKAKPISCITFSPDGNYLAVGEAGHQPRILIWDVQSRTLVNELKGHKYGVLALKFSPNMKWIVSLGFQHDGYLNVWNWKSGTKVACNKITTKVHTLAFSRTGAYFVTAGLRHVKFWYFDANGNLPKKQGGQSITKTVQVLDGRSGILGDLRDNNFLDATCCQKTDHTYFVTSNGLLCMFTEGRLMDKWVNLQ
;
A
#
# COMPACT_ATOMS: atom_id res chain seq x y z
N MET A 1 18.83 9.48 -50.13
CA MET A 1 19.23 10.90 -50.21
C MET A 1 18.67 11.61 -48.99
N PHE A 2 19.52 12.41 -48.33
CA PHE A 2 19.45 13.03 -47.01
C PHE A 2 18.20 13.87 -46.65
N ALA A 3 17.60 13.57 -45.48
CA ALA A 3 17.34 14.42 -44.27
C ALA A 3 16.61 15.81 -44.38
N PRO A 4 16.30 16.53 -43.27
CA PRO A 4 15.61 16.21 -42.00
C PRO A 4 14.60 17.34 -41.58
N ARG A 5 14.22 17.38 -40.28
CA ARG A 5 13.60 18.48 -39.46
C ARG A 5 12.07 18.49 -39.39
N SER A 6 11.41 18.87 -38.29
CA SER A 6 11.81 19.35 -36.96
C SER A 6 10.57 19.28 -36.06
N SER A 7 10.80 18.97 -34.79
CA SER A 7 9.91 19.26 -33.67
C SER A 7 9.37 20.69 -33.74
N ARG A 8 8.08 20.87 -33.44
CA ARG A 8 7.53 22.16 -33.00
C ARG A 8 7.15 22.05 -31.53
N PRO A 9 7.54 23.02 -30.69
CA PRO A 9 7.15 23.07 -29.29
C PRO A 9 5.68 23.48 -29.19
N VAL A 10 4.93 22.85 -28.28
CA VAL A 10 3.61 23.36 -27.89
C VAL A 10 3.83 24.46 -26.85
N THR A 11 3.61 25.70 -27.28
CA THR A 11 3.77 26.92 -26.50
C THR A 11 2.68 27.05 -25.44
N ILE A 12 3.13 27.02 -24.17
CA ILE A 12 2.87 27.96 -23.07
C ILE A 12 1.49 28.66 -23.05
N ALA A 13 0.74 28.41 -21.97
CA ALA A 13 -0.49 29.10 -21.62
C ALA A 13 -0.29 30.64 -21.55
N VAL A 14 -1.16 31.36 -22.26
CA VAL A 14 -1.25 32.83 -22.24
C VAL A 14 -2.11 33.26 -21.05
N TYR A 15 -1.55 34.08 -20.16
CA TYR A 15 -2.31 34.79 -19.12
C TYR A 15 -2.85 36.14 -19.63
N PRO A 16 -3.97 36.62 -19.07
CA PRO A 16 -4.65 37.82 -19.58
C PRO A 16 -3.85 39.09 -19.33
N GLN A 17 -3.79 39.95 -20.36
CA GLN A 17 -3.27 41.31 -20.34
C GLN A 17 -4.09 42.19 -19.37
N LYS A 18 -3.45 42.71 -18.31
CA LYS A 18 -3.98 43.83 -17.52
C LYS A 18 -3.38 45.14 -18.02
N ASN A 19 -4.12 45.86 -18.84
CA ASN A 19 -3.89 47.29 -19.06
C ASN A 19 -4.67 48.08 -18.00
N GLY A 20 -3.95 48.76 -17.11
CA GLY A 20 -4.51 49.64 -16.11
C GLY A 20 -3.43 50.14 -15.15
N LEU A 21 -2.86 51.30 -15.47
CA LEU A 21 -1.86 52.00 -14.66
C LEU A 21 -2.34 52.21 -13.22
N ARG A 22 -1.68 51.55 -12.25
CA ARG A 22 -1.57 52.03 -10.87
C ARG A 22 -0.34 51.44 -10.21
N ARG A 23 0.62 52.32 -9.94
CA ARG A 23 1.88 52.08 -9.21
C ARG A 23 1.55 51.39 -7.88
N ARG A 24 1.81 50.08 -7.76
CA ARG A 24 1.63 49.32 -6.52
C ARG A 24 2.96 48.61 -6.19
N LYS A 25 3.33 48.71 -4.92
CA LYS A 25 4.58 48.26 -4.29
C LYS A 25 4.99 46.86 -4.78
N LYS A 26 6.30 46.68 -4.92
CA LYS A 26 6.99 45.40 -5.12
C LYS A 26 6.45 44.38 -4.11
N ASP A 27 5.61 43.46 -4.59
CA ASP A 27 5.13 42.32 -3.80
C ASP A 27 6.32 41.36 -3.58
N GLU A 28 7.07 41.60 -2.51
CA GLU A 28 7.93 40.59 -1.89
C GLU A 28 7.04 39.54 -1.24
N ASN A 29 6.52 38.59 -2.06
CA ASN A 29 6.09 37.24 -1.67
C ASN A 29 5.42 36.52 -2.85
N ALA A 30 6.06 36.50 -4.01
CA ALA A 30 5.70 35.52 -5.03
C ALA A 30 6.11 34.13 -4.50
N THR A 31 5.13 33.25 -4.29
CA THR A 31 5.42 31.82 -4.04
C THR A 31 6.30 31.30 -5.18
N PRO A 32 7.39 30.58 -4.91
CA PRO A 32 8.24 30.08 -5.98
C PRO A 32 7.41 29.23 -6.93
N ALA A 33 7.50 29.52 -8.23
CA ALA A 33 6.88 28.71 -9.25
C ALA A 33 7.41 27.26 -9.12
N ILE A 34 6.53 26.29 -9.23
CA ILE A 34 6.93 24.88 -9.21
C ILE A 34 7.60 24.59 -10.56
N GLU A 35 8.89 24.29 -10.54
CA GLU A 35 9.66 23.92 -11.73
C GLU A 35 9.98 22.42 -11.73
N LEU A 36 9.95 21.81 -12.92
CA LEU A 36 10.32 20.42 -13.09
C LEU A 36 11.85 20.30 -13.03
N GLU A 37 12.37 19.76 -11.93
CA GLU A 37 13.82 19.55 -11.77
C GLU A 37 14.31 18.30 -12.51
N ARG A 38 13.56 17.18 -12.42
CA ARG A 38 14.03 15.87 -12.93
C ARG A 38 12.89 14.92 -13.26
N ILE A 39 13.12 14.07 -14.26
CA ILE A 39 12.28 12.91 -14.61
C ILE A 39 13.04 11.62 -14.27
N LEU A 40 12.48 10.76 -13.42
CA LEU A 40 13.13 9.51 -12.97
C LEU A 40 12.78 8.28 -13.81
N GLY A 41 11.79 8.36 -14.71
CA GLY A 41 11.51 7.32 -15.72
C GLY A 41 10.95 5.99 -15.19
N PHE A 42 10.31 5.95 -14.02
CA PHE A 42 9.70 4.72 -13.49
C PHE A 42 8.30 4.48 -14.06
N THR A 43 8.01 3.23 -14.42
CA THR A 43 6.66 2.81 -14.82
C THR A 43 6.01 2.00 -13.70
N THR A 44 4.86 2.46 -13.23
CA THR A 44 4.05 1.76 -12.24
C THR A 44 2.63 1.58 -12.74
N SER A 45 2.00 0.46 -12.41
CA SER A 45 0.64 0.17 -12.87
C SER A 45 -0.44 0.90 -12.06
N LYS A 46 -0.11 1.33 -10.83
CA LYS A 46 -1.03 2.00 -9.90
C LYS A 46 -0.25 3.02 -9.05
N PRO A 47 -0.89 4.12 -8.63
CA PRO A 47 -0.26 5.08 -7.72
C PRO A 47 0.06 4.44 -6.35
N THR A 48 -0.68 3.41 -5.95
CA THR A 48 -0.51 2.73 -4.66
C THR A 48 0.76 1.89 -4.57
N VAL A 49 1.41 1.55 -5.69
CA VAL A 49 2.66 0.75 -5.69
C VAL A 49 3.93 1.61 -5.67
N LEU A 50 3.78 2.90 -5.44
CA LEU A 50 4.87 3.86 -5.29
C LEU A 50 4.71 4.57 -3.95
N SER A 51 5.82 4.77 -3.24
CA SER A 51 5.85 5.59 -2.03
C SER A 51 7.18 6.32 -1.91
N THR A 52 7.17 7.47 -1.25
CA THR A 52 8.37 8.29 -1.06
C THR A 52 8.59 8.53 0.43
N ALA A 53 9.86 8.53 0.84
CA ALA A 53 10.31 8.94 2.17
C ALA A 53 11.23 10.16 1.99
N PRO A 54 10.68 11.39 2.08
CA PRO A 54 11.44 12.62 1.86
C PRO A 54 12.61 12.79 2.85
N THR A 55 12.47 12.30 4.08
CA THR A 55 13.51 12.37 5.12
C THR A 55 14.77 11.59 4.79
N LEU A 56 14.65 10.53 3.99
CA LEU A 56 15.75 9.63 3.62
C LEU A 56 16.15 9.75 2.14
N ASP A 57 15.51 10.64 1.40
CA ASP A 57 15.64 10.78 -0.06
C ASP A 57 15.35 9.47 -0.82
N LEU A 58 14.48 8.62 -0.27
CA LEU A 58 14.15 7.32 -0.83
C LEU A 58 12.80 7.33 -1.54
N VAL A 59 12.75 6.55 -2.63
CA VAL A 59 11.56 6.20 -3.37
C VAL A 59 11.48 4.67 -3.37
N ALA A 60 10.34 4.13 -2.96
CA ALA A 60 10.03 2.72 -3.01
C ALA A 60 9.02 2.46 -4.11
N TYR A 61 9.31 1.53 -5.01
CA TYR A 61 8.35 1.12 -6.05
C TYR A 61 8.31 -0.40 -6.20
N ALA A 62 7.14 -0.92 -6.56
CA ALA A 62 6.98 -2.34 -6.84
C ALA A 62 7.45 -2.69 -8.26
N ALA A 63 8.24 -3.75 -8.38
CA ALA A 63 8.61 -4.40 -9.63
C ALA A 63 8.16 -5.87 -9.57
N GLY A 64 6.87 -6.13 -9.86
CA GLY A 64 6.28 -7.46 -9.72
C GLY A 64 6.11 -7.86 -8.25
N SER A 65 6.84 -8.88 -7.80
CA SER A 65 6.84 -9.37 -6.41
C SER A 65 8.01 -8.83 -5.57
N VAL A 66 8.81 -7.91 -6.13
CA VAL A 66 9.96 -7.29 -5.47
C VAL A 66 9.68 -5.82 -5.23
N VAL A 67 10.10 -5.29 -4.07
CA VAL A 67 10.15 -3.85 -3.83
C VAL A 67 11.56 -3.34 -4.08
N VAL A 68 11.69 -2.29 -4.88
CA VAL A 68 12.95 -1.61 -5.13
C VAL A 68 13.01 -0.34 -4.30
N LEU A 69 14.09 -0.17 -3.52
CA LEU A 69 14.42 1.08 -2.85
C LEU A 69 15.43 1.85 -3.69
N TYR A 70 15.08 3.06 -4.08
CA TYR A 70 15.89 3.91 -4.94
C TYR A 70 16.12 5.28 -4.28
N ASN A 71 17.38 5.71 -4.22
CA ASN A 71 17.72 7.04 -3.74
C ASN A 71 17.75 8.01 -4.92
N HIS A 72 16.83 8.98 -4.92
CA HIS A 72 16.67 9.88 -6.06
C HIS A 72 17.75 10.96 -6.12
N LYS A 73 18.32 11.39 -4.99
CA LYS A 73 19.43 12.36 -4.98
C LYS A 73 20.71 11.75 -5.53
N LYS A 74 21.03 10.52 -5.11
CA LYS A 74 22.23 9.78 -5.55
C LYS A 74 22.06 9.05 -6.88
N ASN A 75 20.86 9.06 -7.45
CA ASN A 75 20.49 8.30 -8.65
C ASN A 75 20.93 6.83 -8.57
N LYS A 76 20.70 6.18 -7.43
CA LYS A 76 21.22 4.84 -7.15
C LYS A 76 20.18 3.96 -6.48
N GLN A 77 20.07 2.73 -6.96
CA GLN A 77 19.32 1.68 -6.28
C GLN A 77 20.03 1.29 -4.98
N VAL A 78 19.31 1.37 -3.87
CA VAL A 78 19.82 1.14 -2.52
C VAL A 78 19.63 -0.31 -2.08
N ALA A 79 18.46 -0.88 -2.37
CA ALA A 79 18.11 -2.23 -1.94
C ALA A 79 16.99 -2.84 -2.78
N LEU A 80 16.89 -4.18 -2.70
CA LEU A 80 15.76 -4.98 -3.15
C LEU A 80 15.19 -5.70 -1.93
N LEU A 81 13.88 -5.59 -1.71
CA LEU A 81 13.17 -6.32 -0.67
C LEU A 81 12.31 -7.40 -1.33
N HIS A 82 12.53 -8.65 -0.94
CA HIS A 82 11.78 -9.79 -1.45
C HIS A 82 11.05 -10.51 -0.31
N ALA A 83 9.80 -10.86 -0.56
CA ALA A 83 9.00 -11.67 0.36
C ALA A 83 9.31 -13.16 0.14
N SER A 84 10.40 -13.69 0.73
CA SER A 84 10.62 -15.14 0.72
C SER A 84 9.57 -15.83 1.61
N SER A 85 9.12 -17.03 1.22
CA SER A 85 8.02 -17.75 1.85
C SER A 85 8.38 -18.44 3.18
N SER A 86 9.58 -18.23 3.71
CA SER A 86 9.94 -18.64 5.06
C SER A 86 10.91 -17.63 5.66
N THR A 87 10.39 -16.76 6.51
CA THR A 87 11.23 -16.08 7.48
C THR A 87 10.52 -16.22 8.81
N THR A 88 10.71 -17.39 9.42
CA THR A 88 10.59 -17.46 10.88
C THR A 88 11.57 -16.45 11.44
N PRO A 89 11.15 -15.55 12.36
CA PRO A 89 12.09 -14.64 12.99
C PRO A 89 13.15 -15.49 13.70
N ILE A 90 14.42 -15.31 13.31
CA ILE A 90 15.54 -15.94 13.98
C ILE A 90 15.62 -15.30 15.36
N GLN A 91 15.06 -15.98 16.37
CA GLN A 91 15.43 -15.73 17.75
C GLN A 91 16.84 -16.30 17.93
N GLN A 92 17.82 -15.42 18.11
CA GLN A 92 19.13 -15.80 18.63
C GLN A 92 18.95 -16.26 20.08
N THR A 93 18.69 -17.54 20.29
CA THR A 93 18.87 -18.16 21.60
C THR A 93 20.32 -18.61 21.70
N ASN A 94 21.13 -17.80 22.36
CA ASN A 94 22.40 -18.25 22.94
C ASN A 94 22.09 -19.40 23.90
N SER A 95 22.53 -20.60 23.56
CA SER A 95 22.72 -21.66 24.54
C SER A 95 24.04 -22.39 24.23
N ASN A 96 25.03 -22.07 25.06
CA ASN A 96 26.22 -22.89 25.26
C ASN A 96 25.77 -24.22 25.85
N THR A 97 25.99 -25.32 25.13
CA THR A 97 26.28 -26.63 25.75
C THR A 97 27.11 -27.47 24.79
N SER A 98 28.11 -28.10 25.40
CA SER A 98 29.28 -28.78 24.88
C SER A 98 29.03 -30.19 24.31
N ASN A 99 29.98 -30.59 23.46
CA ASN A 99 30.45 -31.96 23.19
C ASN A 99 29.50 -32.94 22.49
N TRP A 100 29.86 -33.32 21.26
CA TRP A 100 30.35 -34.68 20.99
C TRP A 100 31.14 -34.73 19.67
N SER A 101 32.32 -35.34 19.76
CA SER A 101 33.31 -35.57 18.72
C SER A 101 33.30 -37.04 18.32
N ALA A 102 33.23 -37.33 17.02
CA ALA A 102 33.79 -38.53 16.36
C ALA A 102 33.62 -38.33 14.84
N ALA A 103 34.67 -37.98 14.11
CA ALA A 103 35.57 -38.91 13.42
C ALA A 103 34.98 -39.47 12.11
N PHE A 104 35.46 -38.88 11.00
CA PHE A 104 35.54 -39.39 9.62
C PHE A 104 36.22 -40.80 9.57
N PRO A 105 36.15 -41.60 8.46
CA PRO A 105 36.44 -41.12 7.10
C PRO A 105 35.89 -41.84 5.84
N ASN A 106 36.12 -41.17 4.69
CA ASN A 106 36.34 -41.68 3.32
C ASN A 106 35.11 -42.22 2.53
N ARG A 107 34.97 -42.13 1.20
CA ARG A 107 35.70 -41.54 0.05
C ARG A 107 34.86 -41.82 -1.22
N HIS A 108 35.14 -41.10 -2.32
CA HIS A 108 34.86 -41.38 -3.75
C HIS A 108 33.67 -40.66 -4.44
N THR A 109 34.05 -39.69 -5.28
CA THR A 109 33.49 -39.39 -6.62
C THR A 109 34.19 -40.28 -7.69
N PRO A 110 33.91 -40.23 -9.02
CA PRO A 110 32.89 -39.49 -9.81
C PRO A 110 32.18 -40.36 -10.89
N THR A 111 31.11 -39.87 -11.54
CA THR A 111 30.88 -39.98 -13.01
C THR A 111 29.70 -39.11 -13.48
N ASP A 112 29.89 -38.55 -14.67
CA ASP A 112 29.04 -37.63 -15.43
C ASP A 112 27.63 -38.11 -15.79
N SER A 113 26.68 -37.18 -15.97
CA SER A 113 25.81 -37.12 -17.17
C SER A 113 24.84 -35.92 -17.16
N VAL A 114 25.12 -35.00 -18.08
CA VAL A 114 24.25 -34.32 -19.07
C VAL A 114 22.76 -34.03 -18.74
N ILE A 115 22.43 -32.77 -19.00
CA ILE A 115 21.16 -32.03 -19.03
C ILE A 115 20.10 -32.68 -19.96
N ASN A 116 18.82 -32.77 -19.54
CA ASN A 116 17.72 -32.14 -20.28
C ASN A 116 16.37 -32.03 -19.52
N PRO A 117 15.53 -31.05 -19.87
CA PRO A 117 14.38 -30.58 -19.10
C PRO A 117 13.02 -30.99 -19.71
N LEU A 118 11.95 -30.57 -19.01
CA LEU A 118 10.57 -30.40 -19.49
C LEU A 118 9.67 -31.65 -19.60
N GLY A 119 8.52 -31.56 -18.92
CA GLY A 119 7.24 -32.03 -19.45
C GLY A 119 6.87 -33.49 -19.20
N SER A 120 6.00 -33.71 -18.22
CA SER A 120 5.05 -34.82 -18.30
C SER A 120 3.73 -34.39 -17.65
N LEU A 121 2.78 -34.03 -18.53
CA LEU A 121 1.36 -34.09 -18.24
C LEU A 121 1.00 -35.57 -18.01
N GLY A 122 0.53 -35.91 -16.82
CA GLY A 122 -0.11 -37.20 -16.57
C GLY A 122 -1.53 -37.20 -17.13
N LEU A 123 -1.68 -37.76 -18.33
CA LEU A 123 -2.94 -38.26 -18.89
C LEU A 123 -3.43 -39.46 -18.07
N LEU A 124 -4.75 -39.54 -17.92
CA LEU A 124 -5.50 -40.62 -17.29
C LEU A 124 -5.54 -41.86 -18.21
N ASP A 125 -5.54 -43.04 -17.62
CA ASP A 125 -6.22 -44.22 -18.18
C ASP A 125 -7.09 -44.89 -17.10
N PRO A 126 -8.28 -45.42 -17.46
CA PRO A 126 -9.25 -45.98 -16.53
C PRO A 126 -9.09 -47.51 -16.38
N GLN A 127 -9.46 -48.06 -15.22
CA GLN A 127 -10.35 -49.23 -15.06
C GLN A 127 -10.24 -49.84 -13.65
N SER A 128 -11.43 -50.26 -13.17
CA SER A 128 -11.73 -51.22 -12.10
C SER A 128 -11.92 -50.73 -10.66
N ALA A 129 -12.91 -51.36 -10.03
CA ALA A 129 -13.86 -50.81 -9.08
C ALA A 129 -13.76 -51.43 -7.67
N ASN A 130 -14.51 -50.82 -6.74
CA ASN A 130 -14.90 -51.25 -5.38
C ASN A 130 -13.82 -51.27 -4.29
N ASN A 131 -13.91 -50.36 -3.31
CA ASN A 131 -14.85 -50.51 -2.18
C ASN A 131 -14.93 -49.20 -1.37
N GLY A 132 -16.12 -48.90 -0.84
CA GLY A 132 -16.45 -47.63 -0.20
C GLY A 132 -15.76 -47.42 1.16
N ASN A 133 -15.23 -46.21 1.36
CA ASN A 133 -15.24 -45.51 2.64
C ASN A 133 -15.13 -44.00 2.36
N THR A 134 -16.26 -43.31 2.55
CA THR A 134 -16.42 -41.87 2.40
C THR A 134 -15.80 -41.14 3.59
N THR A 135 -14.48 -41.01 3.61
CA THR A 135 -13.83 -39.92 4.35
C THR A 135 -13.79 -38.70 3.46
N SER A 136 -14.50 -37.64 3.86
CA SER A 136 -14.47 -36.31 3.25
C SER A 136 -13.07 -35.69 3.38
N ASN A 137 -12.15 -36.15 2.54
CA ASN A 137 -10.86 -35.51 2.35
C ASN A 137 -11.11 -34.17 1.67
N SER A 138 -11.21 -33.11 2.48
CA SER A 138 -11.11 -31.73 2.01
C SER A 138 -9.82 -31.63 1.19
N LYS A 139 -9.93 -31.59 -0.13
CA LYS A 139 -8.83 -31.26 -1.05
C LYS A 139 -8.34 -29.85 -0.68
N LYS A 140 -7.45 -29.75 0.30
CA LYS A 140 -6.63 -28.56 0.51
C LYS A 140 -5.74 -28.47 -0.71
N THR A 141 -6.04 -27.53 -1.61
CA THR A 141 -5.13 -27.17 -2.67
C THR A 141 -3.77 -26.83 -2.04
N PRO A 142 -2.64 -27.35 -2.57
CA PRO A 142 -1.34 -26.99 -2.05
C PRO A 142 -1.22 -25.47 -2.08
N VAL A 143 -0.93 -24.87 -0.92
CA VAL A 143 -0.69 -23.43 -0.81
C VAL A 143 0.44 -23.12 -1.77
N SER A 144 0.10 -22.46 -2.89
CA SER A 144 1.04 -22.11 -3.94
C SER A 144 2.21 -21.35 -3.32
N ASN A 145 3.38 -21.98 -3.30
CA ASN A 145 4.60 -21.49 -2.68
C ASN A 145 5.31 -20.43 -3.57
N LYS A 146 4.54 -19.67 -4.37
CA LYS A 146 5.04 -18.66 -5.31
C LYS A 146 5.00 -17.26 -4.70
N ALA A 147 6.04 -16.48 -4.97
CA ALA A 147 6.08 -15.05 -4.64
C ALA A 147 4.87 -14.34 -5.28
N LYS A 148 4.12 -13.60 -4.48
CA LYS A 148 2.92 -12.89 -4.94
C LYS A 148 3.30 -11.49 -5.43
N PRO A 149 2.63 -10.98 -6.48
CA PRO A 149 2.84 -9.61 -6.90
C PRO A 149 2.41 -8.63 -5.81
N ILE A 150 3.07 -7.49 -5.76
CA ILE A 150 2.78 -6.41 -4.81
C ILE A 150 1.72 -5.48 -5.40
N SER A 151 0.72 -5.14 -4.59
CA SER A 151 -0.40 -4.28 -5.01
C SER A 151 -0.39 -2.91 -4.35
N CYS A 152 0.28 -2.74 -3.22
CA CYS A 152 0.46 -1.44 -2.59
C CYS A 152 1.72 -1.38 -1.71
N ILE A 153 2.27 -0.18 -1.55
CA ILE A 153 3.45 0.13 -0.76
C ILE A 153 3.23 1.46 -0.05
N THR A 154 3.66 1.58 1.20
CA THR A 154 3.69 2.87 1.91
C THR A 154 4.88 2.92 2.86
N PHE A 155 5.61 4.03 2.84
CA PHE A 155 6.51 4.38 3.93
C PHE A 155 5.72 4.79 5.17
N SER A 156 6.34 4.60 6.32
CA SER A 156 5.94 5.23 7.56
C SER A 156 6.22 6.74 7.55
N PRO A 157 5.47 7.54 8.32
CA PRO A 157 5.72 8.97 8.50
C PRO A 157 7.16 9.35 8.89
N ASP A 158 7.86 8.49 9.64
CA ASP A 158 9.26 8.69 10.02
C ASP A 158 10.27 8.18 8.97
N GLY A 159 9.81 7.43 7.96
CA GLY A 159 10.63 6.86 6.89
C GLY A 159 11.39 5.57 7.25
N ASN A 160 11.36 5.15 8.52
CA ASN A 160 12.14 4.01 9.00
C ASN A 160 11.52 2.65 8.66
N TYR A 161 10.22 2.63 8.38
CA TYR A 161 9.48 1.41 8.08
C TYR A 161 8.79 1.49 6.73
N LEU A 162 8.65 0.33 6.10
CA LEU A 162 7.95 0.17 4.83
C LEU A 162 6.91 -0.94 4.95
N ALA A 163 5.64 -0.59 4.74
CA ALA A 163 4.56 -1.57 4.66
C ALA A 163 4.26 -1.90 3.20
N VAL A 164 4.11 -3.19 2.92
CA VAL A 164 3.96 -3.74 1.57
C VAL A 164 2.79 -4.71 1.57
N GLY A 165 1.84 -4.53 0.67
CA GLY A 165 0.67 -5.38 0.52
C GLY A 165 0.76 -6.25 -0.72
N GLU A 166 0.52 -7.55 -0.55
CA GLU A 166 0.45 -8.51 -1.66
C GLU A 166 -0.93 -8.52 -2.34
N ALA A 167 -0.93 -8.97 -3.59
CA ALA A 167 -2.13 -9.31 -4.35
C ALA A 167 -2.46 -10.81 -4.29
N GLY A 168 -3.62 -11.20 -4.83
CA GLY A 168 -4.07 -12.58 -4.91
C GLY A 168 -4.82 -13.07 -3.68
N HIS A 169 -4.96 -14.39 -3.53
CA HIS A 169 -5.67 -15.00 -2.41
C HIS A 169 -4.77 -15.07 -1.18
N GLN A 170 -5.34 -14.81 0.01
CA GLN A 170 -4.62 -14.80 1.29
C GLN A 170 -3.34 -13.96 1.22
N PRO A 171 -3.43 -12.67 0.82
CA PRO A 171 -2.26 -11.83 0.75
C PRO A 171 -1.69 -11.57 2.15
N ARG A 172 -0.39 -11.31 2.18
CA ARG A 172 0.31 -10.83 3.37
C ARG A 172 0.46 -9.32 3.29
N ILE A 173 0.45 -8.67 4.45
CA ILE A 173 0.98 -7.31 4.61
C ILE A 173 2.30 -7.45 5.35
N LEU A 174 3.39 -7.09 4.69
CA LEU A 174 4.74 -7.23 5.20
C LEU A 174 5.24 -5.88 5.67
N ILE A 175 5.88 -5.86 6.83
CA ILE A 175 6.45 -4.64 7.41
C ILE A 175 7.95 -4.82 7.49
N TRP A 176 8.67 -3.97 6.78
CA TRP A 176 10.12 -3.99 6.71
C TRP A 176 10.68 -2.81 7.49
N ASP A 177 11.78 -3.04 8.18
CA ASP A 177 12.68 -1.98 8.60
C ASP A 177 13.57 -1.62 7.40
N VAL A 178 13.56 -0.34 7.04
CA VAL A 178 14.25 0.19 5.86
C VAL A 178 15.77 0.16 6.03
N GLN A 179 16.26 0.41 7.24
CA GLN A 179 17.68 0.50 7.54
C GLN A 179 18.30 -0.89 7.65
N SER A 180 17.69 -1.76 8.47
CA SER A 180 18.19 -3.14 8.66
C SER A 180 17.81 -4.08 7.52
N ARG A 181 16.83 -3.71 6.69
CA ARG A 181 16.30 -4.51 5.58
C ARG A 181 15.75 -5.86 6.05
N THR A 182 15.22 -5.89 7.26
CA THR A 182 14.65 -7.08 7.88
C THR A 182 13.13 -7.00 7.93
N LEU A 183 12.49 -8.16 7.85
CA LEU A 183 11.05 -8.26 8.06
C LEU A 183 10.76 -8.16 9.55
N VAL A 184 10.06 -7.10 9.95
CA VAL A 184 9.67 -6.83 11.34
C VAL A 184 8.40 -7.58 11.70
N ASN A 185 7.41 -7.56 10.81
CA ASN A 185 6.13 -8.22 11.08
C ASN A 185 5.38 -8.59 9.80
N GLU A 186 4.45 -9.53 9.94
CA GLU A 186 3.58 -10.02 8.89
C GLU A 186 2.13 -10.04 9.37
N LEU A 187 1.26 -9.28 8.69
CA LEU A 187 -0.15 -9.19 9.02
C LEU A 187 -0.97 -10.04 8.03
N LYS A 188 -1.80 -10.93 8.58
CA LYS A 188 -2.71 -11.81 7.82
C LYS A 188 -4.14 -11.55 8.25
N GLY A 189 -5.04 -11.40 7.29
CA GLY A 189 -6.48 -11.34 7.58
C GLY A 189 -7.36 -10.88 6.43
N HIS A 190 -6.79 -10.30 5.38
CA HIS A 190 -7.49 -10.12 4.11
C HIS A 190 -7.63 -11.46 3.38
N LYS A 191 -8.78 -11.70 2.74
CA LYS A 191 -9.02 -12.93 1.96
C LYS A 191 -8.49 -12.82 0.54
N TYR A 192 -8.51 -11.61 -0.01
CA TYR A 192 -8.02 -11.25 -1.33
C TYR A 192 -7.09 -10.04 -1.24
N GLY A 193 -6.40 -9.71 -2.33
CA GLY A 193 -5.32 -8.71 -2.37
C GLY A 193 -5.60 -7.39 -1.65
N VAL A 194 -4.53 -6.73 -1.24
CA VAL A 194 -4.60 -5.45 -0.52
C VAL A 194 -4.56 -4.30 -1.53
N LEU A 195 -5.62 -3.51 -1.60
CA LEU A 195 -5.73 -2.39 -2.53
C LEU A 195 -4.86 -1.20 -2.11
N ALA A 196 -4.94 -0.82 -0.83
CA ALA A 196 -4.24 0.34 -0.29
C ALA A 196 -3.80 0.10 1.15
N LEU A 197 -2.69 0.71 1.52
CA LEU A 197 -2.09 0.69 2.85
C LEU A 197 -1.66 2.10 3.23
N LYS A 198 -1.91 2.51 4.47
CA LYS A 198 -1.32 3.73 5.05
C LYS A 198 -0.99 3.51 6.52
N PHE A 199 0.14 4.07 6.94
CA PHE A 199 0.44 4.28 8.35
C PHE A 199 -0.38 5.44 8.90
N SER A 200 -0.82 5.30 10.14
CA SER A 200 -1.30 6.44 10.92
C SER A 200 -0.15 7.42 11.18
N PRO A 201 -0.38 8.74 11.16
CA PRO A 201 0.65 9.73 11.48
C PRO A 201 1.31 9.53 12.85
N ASN A 202 0.56 9.02 13.83
CA ASN A 202 1.06 8.75 15.18
C ASN A 202 1.83 7.43 15.32
N MET A 203 2.09 6.71 14.20
CA MET A 203 2.83 5.45 14.17
C MET A 203 2.25 4.30 15.01
N LYS A 204 1.01 4.39 15.49
CA LYS A 204 0.36 3.33 16.27
C LYS A 204 -0.28 2.27 15.38
N TRP A 205 -0.86 2.70 14.27
CA TRP A 205 -1.73 1.85 13.44
C TRP A 205 -1.26 1.78 11.99
N ILE A 206 -1.59 0.67 11.36
CA ILE A 206 -1.67 0.57 9.90
C ILE A 206 -3.14 0.34 9.55
N VAL A 207 -3.61 1.05 8.53
CA VAL A 207 -4.93 0.78 7.93
C VAL A 207 -4.71 0.16 6.56
N SER A 208 -5.41 -0.95 6.33
CA SER A 208 -5.38 -1.69 5.08
C SER A 208 -6.79 -1.81 4.49
N LEU A 209 -6.87 -1.62 3.19
CA LEU A 209 -8.08 -1.80 2.40
C LEU A 209 -7.93 -3.03 1.50
N GLY A 210 -8.88 -3.95 1.57
CA GLY A 210 -8.97 -5.08 0.64
C GLY A 210 -9.54 -4.66 -0.71
N PHE A 211 -9.30 -5.47 -1.75
CA PHE A 211 -10.03 -5.35 -3.02
C PHE A 211 -11.55 -5.55 -2.82
N GLN A 212 -12.34 -5.11 -3.81
CA GLN A 212 -13.81 -5.15 -3.80
C GLN A 212 -14.41 -6.52 -3.42
N HIS A 213 -13.76 -7.64 -3.77
CA HIS A 213 -14.24 -8.98 -3.41
C HIS A 213 -14.07 -9.32 -1.93
N ASP A 214 -13.10 -8.71 -1.25
CA ASP A 214 -12.97 -8.78 0.20
C ASP A 214 -13.85 -7.70 0.84
N GLY A 215 -13.70 -6.45 0.37
CA GLY A 215 -14.45 -5.29 0.83
C GLY A 215 -14.10 -4.87 2.26
N TYR A 216 -13.19 -5.55 2.95
CA TYR A 216 -12.85 -5.21 4.33
C TYR A 216 -11.83 -4.08 4.40
N LEU A 217 -12.10 -3.17 5.32
CA LEU A 217 -11.12 -2.28 5.93
C LEU A 217 -10.67 -2.90 7.24
N ASN A 218 -9.36 -2.99 7.45
CA ASN A 218 -8.78 -3.47 8.70
C ASN A 218 -7.83 -2.42 9.29
N VAL A 219 -7.86 -2.29 10.61
CA VAL A 219 -6.91 -1.49 11.40
C VAL A 219 -6.07 -2.45 12.23
N TRP A 220 -4.76 -2.26 12.18
CA TRP A 220 -3.78 -3.16 12.79
C TRP A 220 -2.93 -2.41 13.80
N ASN A 221 -2.72 -3.03 14.96
CA ASN A 221 -1.51 -2.76 15.72
C ASN A 221 -0.37 -3.49 15.02
N TRP A 222 0.40 -2.73 14.27
CA TRP A 222 1.40 -3.30 13.38
C TRP A 222 2.64 -3.80 14.11
N LYS A 223 2.91 -3.29 15.32
CA LYS A 223 4.01 -3.76 16.17
C LYS A 223 3.70 -5.11 16.81
N SER A 224 2.47 -5.29 17.30
CA SER A 224 2.04 -6.57 17.89
C SER A 224 1.49 -7.57 16.87
N GLY A 225 1.25 -7.16 15.62
CA GLY A 225 0.69 -8.00 14.57
C GLY A 225 -0.82 -8.26 14.72
N THR A 226 -1.50 -7.56 15.62
CA THR A 226 -2.89 -7.85 15.96
C THR A 226 -3.85 -6.95 15.21
N LYS A 227 -4.89 -7.53 14.61
CA LYS A 227 -6.03 -6.78 14.09
C LYS A 227 -6.83 -6.20 15.25
N VAL A 228 -7.01 -4.88 15.29
CA VAL A 228 -7.68 -4.17 16.39
C VAL A 228 -9.07 -3.71 16.04
N ALA A 229 -9.30 -3.33 14.78
CA ALA A 229 -10.63 -2.98 14.29
C ALA A 229 -10.83 -3.40 12.82
N CYS A 230 -12.07 -3.54 12.41
CA CYS A 230 -12.43 -3.75 11.00
C CYS A 230 -13.83 -3.24 10.68
N ASN A 231 -14.09 -2.95 9.41
CA ASN A 231 -15.44 -2.73 8.90
C ASN A 231 -15.53 -3.19 7.45
N LYS A 232 -16.72 -3.57 7.00
CA LYS A 232 -16.99 -3.96 5.62
C LYS A 232 -17.45 -2.74 4.81
N ILE A 233 -16.78 -2.52 3.69
CA ILE A 233 -17.12 -1.56 2.66
C ILE A 233 -17.66 -2.33 1.46
N THR A 234 -18.90 -2.03 1.07
CA THR A 234 -19.61 -2.72 -0.03
C THR A 234 -19.39 -2.06 -1.38
N THR A 235 -18.98 -0.79 -1.38
CA THR A 235 -18.71 0.02 -2.57
C THR A 235 -17.27 -0.14 -3.04
N LYS A 236 -17.01 0.20 -4.30
CA LYS A 236 -15.67 0.19 -4.87
C LYS A 236 -14.88 1.40 -4.36
N VAL A 237 -13.84 1.14 -3.57
CA VAL A 237 -12.89 2.15 -3.07
C VAL A 237 -11.65 2.16 -3.97
N HIS A 238 -10.99 3.31 -4.07
CA HIS A 238 -9.75 3.49 -4.83
C HIS A 238 -8.57 3.90 -3.95
N THR A 239 -8.82 4.75 -2.95
CA THR A 239 -7.76 5.39 -2.17
C THR A 239 -8.08 5.45 -0.68
N LEU A 240 -7.04 5.71 0.10
CA LEU A 240 -7.10 5.99 1.53
C LEU A 240 -6.12 7.10 1.90
N ALA A 241 -6.58 8.08 2.69
CA ALA A 241 -5.78 9.19 3.17
C ALA A 241 -6.01 9.45 4.65
N PHE A 242 -4.93 9.71 5.40
CA PHE A 242 -5.00 10.08 6.81
C PHE A 242 -5.01 11.59 6.98
N SER A 243 -5.79 12.09 7.95
CA SER A 243 -5.58 13.43 8.49
C SER A 243 -4.21 13.49 9.15
N ARG A 244 -3.51 14.62 9.02
CA ARG A 244 -2.18 14.81 9.60
C ARG A 244 -2.18 14.69 11.13
N THR A 245 -3.26 15.08 11.78
CA THR A 245 -3.43 14.96 13.24
C THR A 245 -3.62 13.50 13.67
N GLY A 246 -3.99 12.61 12.75
CA GLY A 246 -4.35 11.23 13.06
C GLY A 246 -5.74 11.08 13.68
N ALA A 247 -6.54 12.15 13.78
CA ALA A 247 -7.88 12.12 14.35
C ALA A 247 -8.89 11.36 13.46
N TYR A 248 -8.63 11.28 12.16
CA TYR A 248 -9.45 10.51 11.24
C TYR A 248 -8.66 10.09 10.00
N PHE A 249 -9.23 9.17 9.23
CA PHE A 249 -8.81 8.90 7.86
C PHE A 249 -10.04 8.81 6.95
N VAL A 250 -9.81 8.87 5.65
CA VAL A 250 -10.85 8.89 4.64
C VAL A 250 -10.60 7.81 3.61
N THR A 251 -11.69 7.17 3.20
CA THR A 251 -11.73 6.25 2.05
C THR A 251 -12.57 6.87 0.95
N ALA A 252 -12.08 6.87 -0.28
CA ALA A 252 -12.79 7.43 -1.43
C ALA A 252 -12.80 6.48 -2.63
N GLY A 253 -13.88 6.51 -3.41
CA GLY A 253 -14.09 5.66 -4.57
C GLY A 253 -15.37 5.99 -5.34
N LEU A 254 -15.97 4.97 -5.98
CA LEU A 254 -17.21 5.14 -6.74
C LEU A 254 -18.40 5.32 -5.79
N ARG A 255 -19.04 6.50 -5.83
CA ARG A 255 -20.16 6.86 -4.94
C ARG A 255 -19.83 6.65 -3.46
N HIS A 256 -18.56 6.80 -3.10
CA HIS A 256 -18.07 6.48 -1.78
C HIS A 256 -17.08 7.54 -1.33
N VAL A 257 -17.44 8.29 -0.30
CA VAL A 257 -16.51 9.04 0.54
C VAL A 257 -16.96 8.79 1.96
N LYS A 258 -16.09 8.20 2.77
CA LYS A 258 -16.37 7.88 4.16
C LYS A 258 -15.20 8.27 5.05
N PHE A 259 -15.52 8.97 6.13
CA PHE A 259 -14.61 9.44 7.16
C PHE A 259 -14.69 8.49 8.35
N TRP A 260 -13.55 8.04 8.83
CA TRP A 260 -13.42 7.08 9.92
C TRP A 260 -12.63 7.73 11.04
N TYR A 261 -13.15 7.69 12.26
CA TYR A 261 -12.67 8.54 13.34
C TYR A 261 -11.88 7.75 14.39
N PHE A 262 -10.83 8.39 14.89
CA PHE A 262 -10.08 8.03 16.07
C PHE A 262 -10.37 9.06 17.18
N ASP A 263 -9.91 8.77 18.39
CA ASP A 263 -9.91 9.76 19.46
C ASP A 263 -8.91 10.91 19.17
N ALA A 264 -8.92 11.96 19.98
CA ALA A 264 -8.02 13.10 19.82
C ALA A 264 -6.52 12.73 19.90
N ASN A 265 -6.20 11.58 20.49
CA ASN A 265 -4.85 11.04 20.63
C ASN A 265 -4.53 10.00 19.53
N GLY A 266 -5.41 9.84 18.55
CA GLY A 266 -5.34 8.88 17.45
C GLY A 266 -5.43 7.42 17.89
N ASN A 267 -6.07 7.12 19.02
CA ASN A 267 -6.45 5.76 19.42
C ASN A 267 -7.86 5.43 18.90
N LEU A 268 -8.22 4.14 18.96
CA LEU A 268 -9.57 3.72 18.63
C LEU A 268 -10.60 4.30 19.61
N PRO A 269 -11.82 4.62 19.15
CA PRO A 269 -12.90 5.06 20.03
C PRO A 269 -13.14 4.03 21.16
N LYS A 270 -13.34 4.51 22.39
CA LYS A 270 -13.70 3.64 23.53
C LYS A 270 -15.07 3.00 23.26
N LYS A 271 -15.21 1.70 23.50
CA LYS A 271 -16.51 1.02 23.47
C LYS A 271 -17.44 1.67 24.49
N GLN A 272 -18.63 2.11 24.08
CA GLN A 272 -19.67 2.51 25.02
C GLN A 272 -20.28 1.25 25.63
N GLY A 273 -20.26 1.15 26.97
CA GLY A 273 -20.75 0.00 27.73
C GLY A 273 -19.61 -0.85 28.28
N GLY A 274 -19.60 -1.04 29.60
CA GLY A 274 -18.57 -1.74 30.40
C GLY A 274 -18.46 -3.26 30.12
N GLN A 275 -18.37 -3.65 28.86
CA GLN A 275 -18.00 -5.01 28.50
C GLN A 275 -16.48 -5.14 28.59
N SER A 276 -16.11 -6.00 29.53
CA SER A 276 -14.78 -6.53 29.84
C SER A 276 -13.87 -6.73 28.63
N ILE A 277 -12.57 -6.64 28.92
CA ILE A 277 -11.36 -6.77 28.07
C ILE A 277 -11.30 -8.17 27.43
N THR A 278 -12.25 -8.49 26.57
CA THR A 278 -12.08 -9.55 25.58
C THR A 278 -11.42 -8.90 24.38
N LYS A 279 -10.28 -9.48 23.93
CA LYS A 279 -9.51 -9.15 22.70
C LYS A 279 -10.37 -9.33 21.42
N THR A 280 -11.53 -8.68 21.37
CA THR A 280 -12.46 -8.74 20.25
C THR A 280 -12.15 -7.57 19.32
N VAL A 281 -11.98 -7.88 18.04
CA VAL A 281 -11.79 -6.89 16.98
C VAL A 281 -12.97 -5.92 17.01
N GLN A 282 -12.69 -4.63 17.16
CA GLN A 282 -13.72 -3.59 17.23
C GLN A 282 -14.32 -3.34 15.85
N VAL A 283 -15.60 -3.01 15.79
CA VAL A 283 -16.20 -2.47 14.57
C VAL A 283 -15.89 -0.97 14.54
N LEU A 284 -15.22 -0.52 13.48
CA LEU A 284 -14.90 0.90 13.33
C LEU A 284 -16.01 1.57 12.54
N ASP A 285 -16.76 2.49 13.13
CA ASP A 285 -17.83 3.17 12.39
C ASP A 285 -17.32 4.39 11.63
N GLY A 286 -17.68 4.45 10.35
CA GLY A 286 -17.36 5.58 9.48
C GLY A 286 -18.60 6.33 9.03
N ARG A 287 -18.51 7.66 9.02
CA ARG A 287 -19.56 8.58 8.57
C ARG A 287 -19.36 8.93 7.10
N SER A 288 -20.41 8.82 6.31
CA SER A 288 -20.37 9.22 4.90
C SER A 288 -20.21 10.74 4.78
N GLY A 289 -19.40 11.19 3.82
CA GLY A 289 -19.34 12.60 3.44
C GLY A 289 -20.63 13.04 2.73
N ILE A 290 -20.99 14.31 2.87
CA ILE A 290 -22.14 14.88 2.18
C ILE A 290 -21.68 15.32 0.79
N LEU A 291 -21.96 14.48 -0.21
CA LEU A 291 -21.46 14.64 -1.58
C LEU A 291 -22.29 15.62 -2.44
N GLY A 292 -23.53 15.91 -2.05
CA GLY A 292 -24.45 16.75 -2.84
C GLY A 292 -24.61 16.25 -4.27
N ASP A 293 -24.50 17.16 -5.24
CA ASP A 293 -24.62 16.88 -6.68
C ASP A 293 -23.53 15.93 -7.21
N LEU A 294 -22.41 15.82 -6.51
CA LEU A 294 -21.30 14.95 -6.91
C LEU A 294 -21.43 13.52 -6.36
N ARG A 295 -22.59 13.12 -5.81
CA ARG A 295 -22.80 11.78 -5.21
C ARG A 295 -22.53 10.61 -6.15
N ASP A 296 -22.74 10.80 -7.45
CA ASP A 296 -22.60 9.75 -8.46
C ASP A 296 -21.19 9.70 -9.06
N ASN A 297 -20.27 10.56 -8.60
CA ASN A 297 -18.91 10.59 -9.11
C ASN A 297 -18.04 9.42 -8.63
N ASN A 298 -16.97 9.21 -9.40
CA ASN A 298 -15.89 8.32 -9.04
C ASN A 298 -14.68 9.11 -8.54
N PHE A 299 -14.36 8.99 -7.25
CA PHE A 299 -13.21 9.62 -6.63
C PHE A 299 -11.98 8.70 -6.76
N LEU A 300 -10.95 9.19 -7.44
CA LEU A 300 -9.74 8.41 -7.75
C LEU A 300 -8.68 8.53 -6.67
N ASP A 301 -8.46 9.74 -6.17
CA ASP A 301 -7.48 10.00 -5.13
C ASP A 301 -7.97 11.02 -4.09
N ALA A 302 -7.33 11.00 -2.92
CA ALA A 302 -7.68 11.82 -1.77
C ALA A 302 -6.42 12.23 -1.02
N THR A 303 -6.42 13.45 -0.49
CA THR A 303 -5.37 13.92 0.41
C THR A 303 -5.95 14.82 1.49
N CYS A 304 -5.42 14.72 2.71
CA CYS A 304 -5.80 15.64 3.78
C CYS A 304 -4.78 16.78 3.83
N CYS A 305 -5.27 18.01 3.96
CA CYS A 305 -4.42 19.18 4.07
C CYS A 305 -3.52 19.10 5.31
N GLN A 306 -2.32 19.66 5.20
CA GLN A 306 -1.36 19.68 6.30
C GLN A 306 -1.60 20.81 7.30
N LYS A 307 -2.29 21.89 6.88
CA LYS A 307 -2.47 23.13 7.67
C LYS A 307 -3.91 23.34 8.14
N THR A 308 -4.87 22.71 7.49
CA THR A 308 -6.30 22.81 7.78
C THR A 308 -6.92 21.42 7.84
N ASP A 309 -8.09 21.27 8.45
CA ASP A 309 -8.80 19.97 8.48
C ASP A 309 -9.59 19.70 7.18
N HIS A 310 -9.17 20.35 6.08
CA HIS A 310 -9.76 20.17 4.76
C HIS A 310 -9.24 18.90 4.10
N THR A 311 -10.14 18.22 3.38
CA THR A 311 -9.80 17.03 2.61
C THR A 311 -10.07 17.30 1.14
N TYR A 312 -9.08 17.07 0.29
CA TYR A 312 -9.17 17.25 -1.14
C TYR A 312 -9.33 15.89 -1.83
N PHE A 313 -10.12 15.87 -2.90
CA PHE A 313 -10.35 14.69 -3.72
C PHE A 313 -10.24 15.04 -5.19
N VAL A 314 -9.77 14.09 -5.98
CA VAL A 314 -9.76 14.19 -7.45
C VAL A 314 -10.74 13.18 -8.01
N THR A 315 -11.63 13.63 -8.89
CA THR A 315 -12.61 12.77 -9.57
C THR A 315 -12.10 12.30 -10.92
N SER A 316 -12.69 11.22 -11.45
CA SER A 316 -12.40 10.74 -12.81
C SER A 316 -12.73 11.75 -13.90
N ASN A 317 -13.59 12.72 -13.60
CA ASN A 317 -14.04 13.74 -14.54
C ASN A 317 -13.13 14.99 -14.50
N GLY A 318 -11.98 14.92 -13.81
CA GLY A 318 -11.05 16.04 -13.72
C GLY A 318 -11.46 17.11 -12.72
N LEU A 319 -12.37 16.84 -11.79
CA LEU A 319 -12.73 17.81 -10.74
C LEU A 319 -11.82 17.63 -9.54
N LEU A 320 -11.27 18.74 -9.04
CA LEU A 320 -10.65 18.84 -7.73
C LEU A 320 -11.70 19.33 -6.73
N CYS A 321 -12.15 18.47 -5.83
CA CYS A 321 -13.16 18.77 -4.81
C CYS A 321 -12.49 19.02 -3.46
N MET A 322 -13.03 19.95 -2.68
CA MET A 322 -12.62 20.25 -1.31
C MET A 322 -13.77 20.02 -0.34
N PHE A 323 -13.51 19.24 0.70
CA PHE A 323 -14.40 19.03 1.83
C PHE A 323 -13.92 19.82 3.04
N THR A 324 -14.86 20.50 3.68
CA THR A 324 -14.63 21.26 4.91
C THR A 324 -14.67 20.36 6.14
N GLU A 325 -14.44 20.97 7.31
CA GLU A 325 -14.46 20.29 8.61
C GLU A 325 -15.82 19.63 8.90
N GLY A 326 -16.91 20.25 8.43
CA GLY A 326 -18.28 19.72 8.53
C GLY A 326 -18.55 18.50 7.65
N ARG A 327 -17.54 17.99 6.92
CA ARG A 327 -17.66 16.87 5.96
C ARG A 327 -18.65 17.14 4.83
N LEU A 328 -18.91 18.42 4.61
CA LEU A 328 -19.64 18.94 3.47
C LEU A 328 -18.63 19.27 2.38
N MET A 329 -18.97 18.89 1.15
CA MET A 329 -18.29 19.42 -0.02
C MET A 329 -18.58 20.92 -0.14
N ASP A 330 -17.53 21.74 -0.24
CA ASP A 330 -17.64 23.20 -0.27
C ASP A 330 -17.31 23.77 -1.65
N LYS A 331 -16.20 23.33 -2.24
CA LYS A 331 -15.70 23.88 -3.51
C LYS A 331 -15.24 22.78 -4.44
N TRP A 332 -15.34 23.03 -5.74
CA TRP A 332 -14.65 22.24 -6.74
C TRP A 332 -14.12 23.12 -7.87
N VAL A 333 -13.01 22.67 -8.47
CA VAL A 333 -12.36 23.31 -9.63
C VAL A 333 -12.23 22.27 -10.74
N ASN A 334 -12.53 22.65 -11.98
CA ASN A 334 -12.27 21.80 -13.14
C ASN A 334 -10.79 21.92 -13.53
N LEU A 335 -10.11 20.79 -13.66
CA LEU A 335 -8.69 20.71 -14.02
C LEU A 335 -8.47 20.47 -15.53
N GLN A 336 -9.54 20.30 -16.31
CA GLN A 336 -9.49 20.06 -17.76
C GLN A 336 -9.38 21.34 -18.59
#